data_AF-A0A3D3MAB8-F1
#
_entry.id   AF-A0A3D3MAB8-F1
#
_cell.length_a   1.000
_cell.length_b   1.000
_cell.length_c   1.000
_cell.angle_alpha   90.00
_cell.angle_beta   90.00
_cell.angle_gamma   90.00
#
_symmetry.space_group_name_H-M   'P 1'
#
loop_
_entity.id
_entity.type
_entity.pdbx_description
1 polymer ?
#
loop_
_entity_poly.entity_id
_entity_poly.type
_entity_poly.pdbx_seq_one_letter_code
_entity_poly.pdbx_strand_id
1 'polypeptide(L)'
;MSFFSKLFGSKKQNQQTSHDRSHQQKTAEEPVKGNPFFTNAPSHWPIITDEFLSSNVTFTHKFDHNKEEAVFNKRLYMVNSMALLGAVNKGLTDNIGTKVLSSYSGGFFDSKEQYATTFCVEKLSSKGIIKTNGIVIDNFEKYAVFLFEKPTSAAYHQELRNLFAEDGFKDVIYYSQTDPETVEQTGEIVLPFEGLNDSCFRMNPEKQKSTDRSYETYSMWWSGNSDASFMDSSAFNSISSYYNSCADCYSYILGKLGFALGLNKDDSRIALPDYDEVLISGPEDAEILMTLSKTSGINFHFPTMQKSEKYRDNFLKVFATFAESLKKEIEINNFDKDPESVHPTWFEQVKNNPDADQISFISLILSDQVRTMLN
;
A
#
# COMPACT_ATOMS: atom_id res chain seq x y z
N MET A 1 29.90 -5.35 -14.11
CA MET A 1 29.12 -4.17 -14.58
C MET A 1 27.64 -4.56 -14.58
N SER A 2 26.80 -3.84 -13.84
CA SER A 2 25.40 -4.22 -13.59
C SER A 2 24.47 -3.90 -14.77
N PHE A 3 23.60 -4.87 -15.07
CA PHE A 3 22.55 -4.90 -16.10
C PHE A 3 21.71 -3.59 -16.16
N PHE A 4 21.53 -2.91 -15.03
CA PHE A 4 20.62 -1.76 -14.89
C PHE A 4 21.18 -0.39 -15.33
N SER A 5 22.48 -0.29 -15.64
CA SER A 5 23.09 1.00 -16.05
C SER A 5 22.77 1.42 -17.50
N LYS A 6 22.26 0.51 -18.33
CA LYS A 6 21.97 0.76 -19.76
C LYS A 6 20.56 1.29 -20.06
N LEU A 7 19.64 1.29 -19.10
CA LEU A 7 18.20 1.55 -19.35
C LEU A 7 17.74 2.99 -19.07
N PHE A 8 18.50 3.80 -18.33
CA PHE A 8 18.00 5.08 -17.80
C PHE A 8 18.91 6.27 -18.14
N GLY A 9 18.89 6.67 -19.42
CA GLY A 9 19.38 7.98 -19.86
C GLY A 9 18.30 9.04 -19.68
N SER A 10 18.48 9.93 -18.71
CA SER A 10 17.52 10.99 -18.35
C SER A 10 17.67 12.22 -19.25
N LYS A 11 16.56 12.67 -19.87
CA LYS A 11 16.45 14.03 -20.43
C LYS A 11 15.73 14.92 -19.42
N LYS A 12 16.45 15.91 -18.90
CA LYS A 12 15.89 17.07 -18.17
C LYS A 12 15.28 18.05 -19.17
N GLN A 13 14.12 18.61 -18.83
CA GLN A 13 13.75 19.96 -19.27
C GLN A 13 13.17 20.78 -18.11
N ASN A 14 13.65 22.02 -18.06
CA ASN A 14 13.49 23.05 -17.05
C ASN A 14 12.28 23.95 -17.33
N GLN A 15 11.70 24.49 -16.23
CA GLN A 15 11.17 25.85 -16.00
C GLN A 15 10.06 26.39 -16.94
N GLN A 16 9.08 27.20 -16.52
CA GLN A 16 9.20 28.43 -15.72
C GLN A 16 7.81 28.95 -15.25
N THR A 17 7.85 29.78 -14.21
CA THR A 17 6.80 30.47 -13.44
C THR A 17 6.14 31.68 -14.12
N SER A 18 4.93 32.07 -13.68
CA SER A 18 4.56 33.49 -13.47
C SER A 18 3.43 33.69 -12.45
N HIS A 19 3.62 34.70 -11.59
CA HIS A 19 2.70 35.24 -10.59
C HIS A 19 1.49 35.97 -11.19
N ASP A 20 0.37 35.99 -10.47
CA ASP A 20 -0.33 37.26 -10.22
C ASP A 20 -1.16 37.24 -8.92
N ARG A 21 -1.19 38.38 -8.22
CA ARG A 21 -1.94 38.62 -6.96
C ARG A 21 -3.18 39.46 -7.27
N SER A 22 -4.32 39.10 -6.68
CA SER A 22 -5.41 40.07 -6.46
C SER A 22 -6.20 39.76 -5.19
N HIS A 23 -6.45 40.82 -4.42
CA HIS A 23 -7.35 40.91 -3.28
C HIS A 23 -8.83 40.73 -3.67
N GLN A 24 -9.63 40.12 -2.79
CA GLN A 24 -11.07 40.33 -2.61
C GLN A 24 -11.44 39.87 -1.18
N GLN A 25 -11.69 40.79 -0.25
CA GLN A 25 -13.01 41.26 0.23
C GLN A 25 -14.00 40.14 0.60
N LYS A 26 -14.27 40.05 1.91
CA LYS A 26 -15.35 39.27 2.54
C LYS A 26 -16.71 39.84 2.12
N THR A 27 -17.49 39.04 1.41
CA THR A 27 -18.94 39.22 1.21
C THR A 27 -19.71 38.14 1.95
N ALA A 28 -20.92 38.51 2.39
CA ALA A 28 -21.87 37.67 3.09
C ALA A 28 -22.16 36.37 2.34
N GLU A 29 -22.34 35.28 3.10
CA GLU A 29 -22.58 33.93 2.61
C GLU A 29 -23.84 33.89 1.71
N GLU A 30 -23.62 33.78 0.41
CA GLU A 30 -24.64 33.32 -0.52
C GLU A 30 -24.97 31.86 -0.20
N PRO A 31 -26.24 31.43 -0.33
CA PRO A 31 -26.61 30.03 -0.17
C PRO A 31 -25.78 29.20 -1.14
N VAL A 32 -25.01 28.26 -0.60
CA VAL A 32 -24.13 27.38 -1.37
C VAL A 32 -24.99 26.66 -2.41
N LYS A 33 -24.72 26.92 -3.69
CA LYS A 33 -25.38 26.24 -4.80
C LYS A 33 -24.88 24.78 -4.84
N GLY A 34 -25.81 23.85 -5.09
CA GLY A 34 -25.54 22.41 -5.17
C GLY A 34 -26.02 21.62 -3.95
N ASN A 35 -26.34 20.35 -4.16
CA ASN A 35 -26.66 19.44 -3.05
C ASN A 35 -25.36 19.15 -2.27
N PRO A 36 -25.36 19.30 -0.94
CA PRO A 36 -24.23 18.87 -0.13
C PRO A 36 -24.16 17.34 -0.14
N PHE A 37 -22.93 16.81 -0.11
CA PHE A 37 -22.72 15.39 0.20
C PHE A 37 -23.24 15.10 1.61
N PHE A 38 -23.82 13.91 1.80
CA PHE A 38 -23.98 13.35 3.14
C PHE A 38 -22.60 12.98 3.66
N THR A 39 -22.25 13.50 4.83
CA THR A 39 -20.92 13.34 5.42
C THR A 39 -20.98 13.37 6.93
N ASN A 40 -20.07 12.62 7.57
CA ASN A 40 -19.75 12.72 8.99
C ASN A 40 -18.48 13.56 9.26
N ALA A 41 -18.01 14.33 8.27
CA ALA A 41 -16.86 15.20 8.46
C ALA A 41 -17.03 16.14 9.66
N PRO A 42 -15.96 16.42 10.44
CA PRO A 42 -16.02 17.40 11.51
C PRO A 42 -16.56 18.75 11.03
N SER A 43 -17.36 19.42 11.87
CA SER A 43 -18.06 20.66 11.47
C SER A 43 -17.16 21.82 11.06
N HIS A 44 -15.88 21.81 11.45
CA HIS A 44 -14.90 22.81 11.06
C HIS A 44 -14.19 22.48 9.74
N TRP A 45 -14.41 21.30 9.17
CA TRP A 45 -13.97 20.98 7.82
C TRP A 45 -14.84 21.70 6.80
N PRO A 46 -14.30 22.00 5.60
CA PRO A 46 -15.09 22.66 4.56
C PRO A 46 -16.26 21.78 4.12
N ILE A 47 -17.42 22.41 3.94
CA ILE A 47 -18.59 21.76 3.33
C ILE A 47 -18.30 21.51 1.86
N ILE A 48 -18.40 20.25 1.44
CA ILE A 48 -18.19 19.82 0.05
C ILE A 48 -19.55 19.62 -0.62
N THR A 49 -19.75 20.25 -1.78
CA THR A 49 -20.98 20.16 -2.57
C THR A 49 -20.74 19.55 -3.95
N ASP A 50 -21.79 19.09 -4.61
CA ASP A 50 -21.71 18.56 -5.98
C ASP A 50 -21.14 19.58 -6.98
N GLU A 51 -21.38 20.89 -6.78
CA GLU A 51 -20.87 21.94 -7.68
C GLU A 51 -19.34 21.90 -7.75
N PHE A 52 -18.69 21.69 -6.59
CA PHE A 52 -17.24 21.59 -6.48
C PHE A 52 -16.67 20.44 -7.34
N LEU A 53 -17.32 19.27 -7.36
CA LEU A 53 -16.89 18.13 -8.18
C LEU A 53 -17.27 18.28 -9.66
N SER A 54 -18.42 18.89 -9.96
CA SER A 54 -18.91 19.08 -11.33
C SER A 54 -18.02 20.01 -12.18
N SER A 55 -17.29 20.93 -11.54
CA SER A 55 -16.32 21.81 -12.19
C SER A 55 -15.18 21.07 -12.91
N ASN A 56 -14.93 19.81 -12.56
CA ASN A 56 -13.89 18.97 -13.16
C ASN A 56 -14.32 18.24 -14.45
N VAL A 57 -15.62 18.18 -14.75
CA VAL A 57 -16.15 17.55 -15.98
C VAL A 57 -15.60 18.25 -17.23
N THR A 58 -15.36 19.55 -17.15
CA THR A 58 -14.74 20.32 -18.25
C THR A 58 -13.24 20.03 -18.42
N PHE A 59 -12.56 19.63 -17.34
CA PHE A 59 -11.14 19.25 -17.39
C PHE A 59 -10.98 17.90 -18.09
N THR A 60 -11.83 16.92 -17.78
CA THR A 60 -11.73 15.55 -18.32
C THR A 60 -12.07 15.45 -19.81
N HIS A 61 -13.03 16.23 -20.32
CA HIS A 61 -13.37 16.23 -21.74
C HIS A 61 -12.28 16.80 -22.67
N LYS A 62 -11.31 17.56 -22.15
CA LYS A 62 -10.23 18.16 -22.95
C LYS A 62 -9.04 17.23 -23.17
N PHE A 63 -8.94 16.14 -22.41
CA PHE A 63 -7.73 15.30 -22.38
C PHE A 63 -7.77 14.05 -23.26
N ASP A 64 -8.93 13.61 -23.78
CA ASP A 64 -8.97 12.38 -24.57
C ASP A 64 -10.22 12.24 -25.44
N HIS A 65 -10.06 11.75 -26.68
CA HIS A 65 -11.16 11.39 -27.57
C HIS A 65 -11.62 9.94 -27.40
N ASN A 66 -10.89 9.12 -26.64
CA ASN A 66 -11.24 7.72 -26.38
C ASN A 66 -12.26 7.61 -25.24
N LYS A 67 -13.50 7.31 -25.63
CA LYS A 67 -14.68 7.18 -24.75
C LYS A 67 -14.88 5.77 -24.20
N GLU A 68 -13.83 5.09 -23.76
CA GLU A 68 -14.04 3.87 -22.98
C GLU A 68 -14.59 4.27 -21.61
N GLU A 69 -15.90 4.08 -21.42
CA GLU A 69 -16.67 4.52 -20.24
C GLU A 69 -16.01 4.09 -18.91
N ALA A 70 -15.42 2.88 -18.87
CA ALA A 70 -14.69 2.40 -17.71
C ALA A 70 -13.43 3.23 -17.38
N VAL A 71 -12.67 3.64 -18.40
CA VAL A 71 -11.48 4.50 -18.25
C VAL A 71 -11.91 5.91 -17.82
N PHE A 72 -13.01 6.41 -18.40
CA PHE A 72 -13.58 7.70 -18.04
C PHE A 72 -14.00 7.76 -16.56
N ASN A 73 -14.75 6.75 -16.09
CA ASN A 73 -15.22 6.69 -14.71
C ASN A 73 -14.06 6.61 -13.71
N LYS A 74 -13.04 5.76 -13.97
CA LYS A 74 -11.83 5.69 -13.11
C LYS A 74 -11.09 7.03 -13.02
N ARG A 75 -10.97 7.75 -14.15
CA ARG A 75 -10.31 9.07 -14.18
C ARG A 75 -11.13 10.12 -13.42
N LEU A 76 -12.45 10.11 -13.60
CA LEU A 76 -13.34 11.04 -12.89
C LEU A 76 -13.23 10.84 -11.38
N TYR A 77 -13.23 9.60 -10.92
CA TYR A 77 -13.03 9.25 -9.51
C TYR A 77 -11.71 9.82 -8.96
N MET A 78 -10.61 9.59 -9.68
CA MET A 78 -9.29 10.10 -9.30
C MET A 78 -9.28 11.63 -9.17
N VAL A 79 -9.83 12.34 -10.17
CA VAL A 79 -9.88 13.81 -10.18
C VAL A 79 -10.75 14.32 -9.03
N ASN A 80 -11.91 13.71 -8.79
CA ASN A 80 -12.79 14.08 -7.69
C ASN A 80 -12.14 13.85 -6.33
N SER A 81 -11.39 12.77 -6.18
CA SER A 81 -10.60 12.47 -4.98
C SER A 81 -9.52 13.52 -4.74
N MET A 82 -8.80 13.93 -5.78
CA MET A 82 -7.80 15.00 -5.70
C MET A 82 -8.43 16.33 -5.31
N ALA A 83 -9.56 16.67 -5.94
CA ALA A 83 -10.29 17.89 -5.65
C ALA A 83 -10.76 17.91 -4.19
N LEU A 84 -11.38 16.81 -3.73
CA LEU A 84 -11.84 16.65 -2.35
C LEU A 84 -10.70 16.90 -1.35
N LEU A 85 -9.59 16.18 -1.50
CA LEU A 85 -8.44 16.30 -0.59
C LEU A 85 -7.79 17.69 -0.67
N GLY A 86 -7.78 18.32 -1.86
CA GLY A 86 -7.35 19.70 -2.04
C GLY A 86 -8.22 20.72 -1.31
N ALA A 87 -9.56 20.55 -1.35
CA ALA A 87 -10.48 21.38 -0.60
C ALA A 87 -10.29 21.23 0.90
N VAL A 88 -10.19 20.00 1.40
CA VAL A 88 -9.94 19.74 2.83
C VAL A 88 -8.61 20.35 3.28
N ASN A 89 -7.53 20.17 2.51
CA ASN A 89 -6.23 20.79 2.82
C ASN A 89 -6.31 22.31 2.91
N LYS A 90 -7.01 22.95 1.97
CA LYS A 90 -7.23 24.39 1.97
C LYS A 90 -8.05 24.84 3.18
N GLY A 91 -9.16 24.16 3.48
CA GLY A 91 -10.00 24.50 4.62
C GLY A 91 -9.26 24.38 5.95
N LEU A 92 -8.45 23.32 6.13
CA LEU A 92 -7.59 23.19 7.31
C LEU A 92 -6.52 24.30 7.35
N THR A 93 -5.88 24.62 6.22
CA THR A 93 -4.90 25.71 6.11
C THR A 93 -5.51 27.07 6.51
N ASP A 94 -6.71 27.36 6.03
CA ASP A 94 -7.43 28.61 6.34
C ASP A 94 -7.81 28.66 7.83
N ASN A 95 -8.22 27.53 8.41
CA ASN A 95 -8.58 27.43 9.83
C ASN A 95 -7.38 27.64 10.76
N ILE A 96 -6.22 27.05 10.45
CA ILE A 96 -5.03 27.12 11.32
C ILE A 96 -4.10 28.30 10.99
N GLY A 97 -4.32 29.00 9.89
CA GLY A 97 -3.51 30.14 9.45
C GLY A 97 -2.10 29.80 8.96
N THR A 98 -1.79 28.51 8.75
CA THR A 98 -0.51 28.01 8.25
C THR A 98 -0.74 26.91 7.23
N LYS A 99 0.19 26.77 6.27
CA LYS A 99 0.05 25.79 5.19
C LYS A 99 0.13 24.37 5.73
N VAL A 100 -0.95 23.61 5.58
CA VAL A 100 -1.01 22.19 5.94
C VAL A 100 -0.15 21.37 4.98
N LEU A 101 0.65 20.45 5.53
CA LEU A 101 1.49 19.58 4.73
C LEU A 101 0.66 18.65 3.84
N SER A 102 1.05 18.50 2.57
CA SER A 102 0.37 17.63 1.62
C SER A 102 1.35 16.67 0.95
N SER A 103 0.96 15.40 0.81
CA SER A 103 1.73 14.38 0.08
C SER A 103 0.86 13.65 -0.94
N TYR A 104 1.50 13.13 -1.99
CA TYR A 104 0.90 12.24 -2.98
C TYR A 104 1.46 10.81 -2.89
N SER A 105 2.33 10.54 -1.92
CA SER A 105 3.05 9.27 -1.85
C SER A 105 2.33 8.20 -1.03
N GLY A 106 1.43 8.59 -0.12
CA GLY A 106 0.75 7.69 0.82
C GLY A 106 1.37 7.62 2.23
N GLY A 107 2.55 8.24 2.42
CA GLY A 107 3.37 8.13 3.63
C GLY A 107 2.92 8.89 4.89
N PHE A 108 1.63 9.13 5.12
CA PHE A 108 1.16 9.82 6.35
C PHE A 108 0.64 8.91 7.45
N PHE A 109 0.69 7.58 7.30
CA PHE A 109 0.27 6.69 8.38
C PHE A 109 1.07 6.90 9.68
N ASP A 110 2.33 7.29 9.60
CA ASP A 110 3.18 7.51 10.77
C ASP A 110 3.58 8.97 10.96
N SER A 111 2.87 9.89 10.31
CA SER A 111 3.17 11.31 10.43
C SER A 111 2.98 11.78 11.87
N LYS A 112 3.97 12.52 12.37
CA LYS A 112 3.89 13.22 13.67
C LYS A 112 3.39 14.66 13.50
N GLU A 113 3.07 15.05 12.27
CA GLU A 113 2.53 16.36 11.98
C GLU A 113 1.18 16.52 12.67
N GLN A 114 0.96 17.70 13.24
CA GLN A 114 -0.34 18.03 13.84
C GLN A 114 -1.43 18.11 12.77
N TYR A 115 -1.06 18.55 11.55
CA TYR A 115 -1.96 18.68 10.41
C TYR A 115 -1.30 18.19 9.13
N ALA A 116 -1.94 17.26 8.42
CA ALA A 116 -1.46 16.78 7.13
C ALA A 116 -2.58 16.19 6.28
N THR A 117 -2.41 16.16 4.95
CA THR A 117 -3.37 15.53 4.03
C THR A 117 -2.65 14.76 2.93
N THR A 118 -2.95 13.47 2.74
CA THR A 118 -2.45 12.71 1.58
C THR A 118 -3.59 12.37 0.65
N PHE A 119 -3.29 12.42 -0.65
CA PHE A 119 -4.16 11.93 -1.69
C PHE A 119 -3.92 10.43 -1.92
N CYS A 120 -5.00 9.70 -2.24
CA CYS A 120 -5.05 8.30 -2.67
C CYS A 120 -4.07 7.38 -1.96
N VAL A 121 -4.58 6.65 -0.98
CA VAL A 121 -3.72 5.84 -0.12
C VAL A 121 -4.12 4.38 -0.19
N GLU A 122 -3.13 3.54 -0.46
CA GLU A 122 -3.22 2.09 -0.36
C GLU A 122 -2.82 1.70 1.07
N LYS A 123 -3.75 1.02 1.75
CA LYS A 123 -3.54 0.49 3.08
C LYS A 123 -3.55 -1.03 3.03
N LEU A 124 -2.58 -1.64 3.71
CA LEU A 124 -2.48 -3.10 3.80
C LEU A 124 -3.19 -3.63 5.06
N SER A 125 -4.18 -4.49 4.84
CA SER A 125 -4.96 -5.16 5.89
C SER A 125 -4.77 -6.68 5.83
N SER A 126 -5.23 -7.41 6.84
CA SER A 126 -5.20 -8.87 6.85
C SER A 126 -6.03 -9.53 5.74
N LYS A 127 -7.02 -8.82 5.18
CA LYS A 127 -7.87 -9.30 4.07
C LYS A 127 -7.36 -8.90 2.68
N GLY A 128 -6.30 -8.10 2.60
CA GLY A 128 -5.78 -7.56 1.35
C GLY A 128 -5.55 -6.06 1.42
N ILE A 129 -5.47 -5.42 0.26
CA ILE A 129 -5.19 -3.99 0.14
C ILE A 129 -6.50 -3.23 0.00
N ILE A 130 -6.69 -2.22 0.84
CA ILE A 130 -7.83 -1.30 0.76
C ILE A 130 -7.35 0.06 0.23
N LYS A 131 -8.04 0.56 -0.79
CA LYS A 131 -7.77 1.87 -1.38
C LYS A 131 -8.71 2.91 -0.78
N THR A 132 -8.13 4.00 -0.32
CA THR A 132 -8.84 5.17 0.22
C THR A 132 -8.61 6.39 -0.67
N ASN A 133 -9.49 7.39 -0.61
CA ASN A 133 -9.33 8.64 -1.36
C ASN A 133 -8.24 9.53 -0.75
N GLY A 134 -7.96 9.36 0.53
CA GLY A 134 -6.91 10.06 1.23
C GLY A 134 -6.90 9.79 2.73
N ILE A 135 -5.89 10.33 3.39
CA ILE A 135 -5.81 10.38 4.86
C ILE A 135 -5.63 11.83 5.26
N VAL A 136 -6.36 12.22 6.28
CA VAL A 136 -6.27 13.55 6.89
C VAL A 136 -5.83 13.37 8.33
N ILE A 137 -4.83 14.15 8.72
CA ILE A 137 -4.45 14.32 10.12
C ILE A 137 -4.91 15.70 10.52
N ASP A 138 -5.73 15.76 11.56
CA ASP A 138 -6.31 16.97 12.09
C ASP A 138 -6.14 16.97 13.61
N ASN A 139 -5.29 17.86 14.09
CA ASN A 139 -4.89 17.94 15.49
C ASN A 139 -4.44 16.58 16.07
N PHE A 140 -3.50 15.92 15.37
CA PHE A 140 -2.98 14.59 15.70
C PHE A 140 -3.98 13.42 15.58
N GLU A 141 -5.25 13.67 15.29
CA GLU A 141 -6.23 12.62 15.03
C GLU A 141 -6.20 12.24 13.55
N LYS A 142 -6.19 10.94 13.27
CA LYS A 142 -6.08 10.40 11.90
C LYS A 142 -7.44 9.96 11.38
N TYR A 143 -7.75 10.37 10.16
CA TYR A 143 -9.01 10.12 9.49
C TYR A 143 -8.77 9.49 8.12
N ALA A 144 -9.46 8.39 7.82
CA ALA A 144 -9.45 7.81 6.48
C ALA A 144 -10.62 8.42 5.69
N VAL A 145 -10.34 8.97 4.52
CA VAL A 145 -11.34 9.69 3.73
C VAL A 145 -11.80 8.83 2.55
N PHE A 146 -13.11 8.70 2.41
CA PHE A 146 -13.76 8.00 1.33
C PHE A 146 -14.77 8.89 0.61
N LEU A 147 -14.73 8.86 -0.72
CA LEU A 147 -15.75 9.41 -1.60
C LEU A 147 -16.51 8.22 -2.22
N PHE A 148 -17.78 8.07 -1.87
CA PHE A 148 -18.62 6.99 -2.37
C PHE A 148 -19.43 7.44 -3.58
N GLU A 149 -19.22 6.76 -4.70
CA GLU A 149 -19.97 6.99 -5.94
C GLU A 149 -21.29 6.21 -5.99
N LYS A 150 -21.40 5.14 -5.20
CA LYS A 150 -22.57 4.29 -5.14
C LYS A 150 -23.25 4.44 -3.78
N PRO A 151 -24.58 4.28 -3.71
CA PRO A 151 -25.27 4.19 -2.44
C PRO A 151 -24.68 3.05 -1.60
N THR A 152 -24.37 3.37 -0.34
CA THR A 152 -23.79 2.46 0.64
C THR A 152 -24.55 2.64 1.95
N SER A 153 -24.85 1.54 2.64
CA SER A 153 -25.60 1.56 3.89
C SER A 153 -24.77 2.08 5.07
N ALA A 154 -25.45 2.54 6.12
CA ALA A 154 -24.81 2.85 7.40
C ALA A 154 -24.02 1.67 7.99
N ALA A 155 -24.49 0.44 7.78
CA ALA A 155 -23.81 -0.77 8.22
C ALA A 155 -22.46 -0.97 7.50
N TYR A 156 -22.40 -0.73 6.19
CA TYR A 156 -21.16 -0.76 5.41
C TYR A 156 -20.13 0.25 5.96
N HIS A 157 -20.59 1.45 6.31
CA HIS A 157 -19.74 2.50 6.88
C HIS A 157 -19.21 2.10 8.26
N GLN A 158 -20.04 1.46 9.08
CA GLN A 158 -19.62 0.94 10.38
C GLN A 158 -18.56 -0.16 10.27
N GLU A 159 -18.68 -1.07 9.30
CA GLU A 159 -17.66 -2.08 9.04
C GLU A 159 -16.32 -1.45 8.62
N LEU A 160 -16.34 -0.41 7.78
CA LEU A 160 -15.13 0.36 7.48
C LEU A 160 -14.55 1.03 8.72
N ARG A 161 -15.38 1.66 9.57
CA ARG A 161 -14.89 2.25 10.82
C ARG A 161 -14.20 1.22 11.71
N ASN A 162 -14.82 0.06 11.90
CA ASN A 162 -14.26 -1.02 12.73
C ASN A 162 -12.88 -1.43 12.20
N LEU A 163 -12.74 -1.60 10.88
CA LEU A 163 -11.48 -1.94 10.24
C LEU A 163 -10.37 -0.91 10.50
N PHE A 164 -10.68 0.39 10.37
CA PHE A 164 -9.69 1.46 10.54
C PHE A 164 -9.42 1.80 12.02
N ALA A 165 -10.37 1.57 12.91
CA ALA A 165 -10.21 1.81 14.35
C ALA A 165 -9.10 0.93 14.95
N GLU A 166 -8.98 -0.32 14.51
CA GLU A 166 -7.89 -1.23 14.90
C GLU A 166 -6.50 -0.68 14.53
N ASP A 167 -6.42 0.22 13.56
CA ASP A 167 -5.22 0.89 13.07
C ASP A 167 -4.99 2.29 13.68
N GLY A 168 -5.74 2.64 14.72
CA GLY A 168 -5.59 3.91 15.43
C GLY A 168 -6.15 5.11 14.67
N PHE A 169 -7.01 4.89 13.67
CA PHE A 169 -7.80 5.97 13.09
C PHE A 169 -8.90 6.38 14.05
N LYS A 170 -9.14 7.68 14.14
CA LYS A 170 -10.21 8.27 14.93
C LYS A 170 -11.58 7.94 14.35
N ASP A 171 -11.72 8.12 13.04
CA ASP A 171 -12.95 7.79 12.30
C ASP A 171 -12.63 7.60 10.80
N VAL A 172 -13.62 7.06 10.09
CA VAL A 172 -13.69 7.06 8.64
C VAL A 172 -14.61 8.21 8.22
N ILE A 173 -14.08 9.15 7.46
CA ILE A 173 -14.84 10.28 6.92
C ILE A 173 -15.36 9.89 5.54
N TYR A 174 -16.67 9.89 5.39
CA TYR A 174 -17.31 9.60 4.11
C TYR A 174 -17.93 10.84 3.49
N TYR A 175 -17.97 10.83 2.16
CA TYR A 175 -18.76 11.74 1.36
C TYR A 175 -19.62 10.88 0.43
N SER A 176 -20.95 10.86 0.63
CA SER A 176 -21.89 10.07 -0.18
C SER A 176 -23.00 10.93 -0.77
N GLN A 177 -23.42 10.63 -1.99
CA GLN A 177 -24.52 11.34 -2.67
C GLN A 177 -25.91 10.91 -2.14
N THR A 178 -25.98 9.76 -1.50
CA THR A 178 -27.19 9.22 -0.87
C THR A 178 -26.97 9.14 0.63
N ASP A 179 -28.01 9.43 1.40
CA ASP A 179 -28.00 9.28 2.86
C ASP A 179 -27.80 7.80 3.22
N PRO A 180 -26.69 7.42 3.87
CA PRO A 180 -26.43 6.03 4.24
C PRO A 180 -27.52 5.42 5.13
N GLU A 181 -28.27 6.22 5.89
CA GLU A 181 -29.37 5.75 6.76
C GLU A 181 -30.61 5.33 5.94
N THR A 182 -30.71 5.78 4.69
CA THR A 182 -31.84 5.46 3.80
C THR A 182 -31.57 4.27 2.89
N VAL A 183 -30.34 3.74 2.89
CA VAL A 183 -29.92 2.64 2.02
C VAL A 183 -30.04 1.31 2.77
N GLU A 184 -31.00 0.47 2.36
CA GLU A 184 -31.15 -0.88 2.93
C GLU A 184 -29.94 -1.77 2.60
N GLN A 185 -29.37 -2.39 3.62
CA GLN A 185 -28.32 -3.40 3.45
C GLN A 185 -28.96 -4.72 3.01
N THR A 186 -28.76 -5.09 1.74
CA THR A 186 -29.19 -6.39 1.21
C THR A 186 -27.98 -7.32 1.05
N GLY A 187 -28.00 -8.46 1.72
CA GLY A 187 -26.90 -9.43 1.70
C GLY A 187 -25.71 -9.09 2.61
N GLU A 188 -24.63 -9.87 2.47
CA GLU A 188 -23.39 -9.72 3.24
C GLU A 188 -22.66 -8.42 2.87
N ILE A 189 -22.05 -7.78 3.88
CA ILE A 189 -21.21 -6.60 3.66
C ILE A 189 -19.87 -7.05 3.10
N VAL A 190 -19.63 -6.74 1.82
CA VAL A 190 -18.36 -7.06 1.15
C VAL A 190 -17.56 -5.78 0.96
N LEU A 191 -16.46 -5.65 1.70
CA LEU A 191 -15.49 -4.58 1.50
C LEU A 191 -14.59 -4.92 0.29
N PRO A 192 -14.29 -3.94 -0.58
CA PRO A 192 -13.42 -4.16 -1.73
C PRO A 192 -11.97 -4.24 -1.26
N PHE A 193 -11.44 -5.46 -1.19
CA PHE A 193 -10.01 -5.70 -1.03
C PHE A 193 -9.40 -6.07 -2.39
N GLU A 194 -8.26 -5.48 -2.69
CA GLU A 194 -7.43 -5.87 -3.82
C GLU A 194 -6.34 -6.83 -3.37
N GLY A 195 -6.01 -7.78 -4.25
CA GLY A 195 -4.81 -8.59 -4.11
C GLY A 195 -3.55 -7.78 -4.49
N LEU A 196 -2.39 -8.39 -4.27
CA LEU A 196 -1.10 -7.83 -4.66
C LEU A 196 -1.04 -7.62 -6.19
N ASN A 197 -0.83 -6.39 -6.62
CA ASN A 197 -0.74 -6.04 -8.04
C ASN A 197 0.31 -4.95 -8.29
N ASP A 198 0.42 -4.49 -9.53
CA ASP A 198 1.44 -3.55 -9.99
C ASP A 198 1.28 -2.11 -9.47
N SER A 199 0.09 -1.74 -9.00
CA SER A 199 -0.10 -0.47 -8.31
C SER A 199 0.47 -0.46 -6.89
N CYS A 200 0.58 -1.64 -6.27
CA CYS A 200 0.88 -1.78 -4.85
C CYS A 200 2.38 -1.72 -4.54
N PHE A 201 3.24 -2.12 -5.48
CA PHE A 201 4.67 -2.18 -5.25
C PHE A 201 5.43 -1.36 -6.27
N ARG A 202 6.41 -0.61 -5.77
CA ARG A 202 7.24 0.28 -6.59
C ARG A 202 8.70 -0.02 -6.29
N MET A 203 9.48 -0.26 -7.33
CA MET A 203 10.94 -0.29 -7.19
C MET A 203 11.48 1.14 -7.31
N ASN A 204 12.39 1.52 -6.42
CA ASN A 204 13.14 2.78 -6.54
C ASN A 204 14.56 2.49 -7.09
N PRO A 205 14.86 2.79 -8.37
CA PRO A 205 16.18 2.53 -8.97
C PRO A 205 17.33 3.25 -8.29
N GLU A 206 17.09 4.42 -7.72
CA GLU A 206 18.11 5.22 -7.05
C GLU A 206 18.53 4.57 -5.72
N LYS A 207 17.56 4.02 -4.99
CA LYS A 207 17.81 3.28 -3.74
C LYS A 207 18.39 1.88 -3.95
N GLN A 208 18.39 1.35 -5.18
CA GLN A 208 18.99 0.04 -5.45
C GLN A 208 20.52 0.01 -5.30
N LYS A 209 21.18 1.16 -5.51
CA LYS A 209 22.65 1.24 -5.55
C LYS A 209 23.27 1.69 -4.22
N SER A 210 22.44 1.91 -3.19
CA SER A 210 22.91 2.50 -1.94
C SER A 210 23.84 1.53 -1.21
N THR A 211 25.11 1.90 -1.07
CA THR A 211 26.07 1.27 -0.14
C THR A 211 25.68 1.49 1.33
N ASP A 212 24.70 2.35 1.58
CA ASP A 212 24.27 2.76 2.91
C ASP A 212 23.06 1.96 3.40
N ARG A 213 22.79 0.79 2.79
CA ARG A 213 21.79 -0.14 3.32
C ARG A 213 22.27 -0.63 4.69
N SER A 214 21.63 -0.13 5.74
CA SER A 214 21.80 -0.62 7.11
C SER A 214 21.09 -1.97 7.23
N TYR A 215 21.68 -3.01 6.66
CA TYR A 215 21.13 -4.36 6.61
C TYR A 215 20.83 -4.94 8.01
N GLU A 216 21.57 -4.48 9.01
CA GLU A 216 21.33 -4.77 10.43
C GLU A 216 19.97 -4.25 10.94
N THR A 217 19.36 -3.29 10.26
CA THR A 217 18.02 -2.78 10.58
C THR A 217 16.90 -3.49 9.82
N TYR A 218 17.19 -4.55 9.07
CA TYR A 218 16.19 -5.32 8.34
C TYR A 218 16.10 -6.74 8.87
N SER A 219 14.88 -7.21 9.08
CA SER A 219 14.61 -8.57 9.54
C SER A 219 13.29 -9.09 9.00
N MET A 220 13.21 -10.40 8.79
CA MET A 220 11.92 -11.05 8.47
C MET A 220 11.00 -11.07 9.67
N TRP A 221 11.58 -11.21 10.86
CA TRP A 221 10.91 -11.16 12.15
C TRP A 221 11.89 -10.68 13.21
N TRP A 222 11.38 -10.00 14.23
CA TRP A 222 12.13 -9.61 15.42
C TRP A 222 11.20 -9.69 16.62
N SER A 223 11.78 -9.99 17.78
CA SER A 223 11.07 -9.96 19.05
C SER A 223 10.56 -8.54 19.33
N GLY A 224 9.28 -8.46 19.67
CA GLY A 224 8.59 -7.22 19.95
C GLY A 224 8.08 -7.20 21.39
N ASN A 225 7.40 -6.11 21.76
CA ASN A 225 6.70 -6.07 23.05
C ASN A 225 5.54 -7.09 23.11
N SER A 226 4.99 -7.46 21.95
CA SER A 226 3.90 -8.41 21.76
C SER A 226 4.38 -9.87 21.73
N ASP A 227 5.54 -10.12 21.12
CA ASP A 227 5.99 -11.45 20.72
C ASP A 227 7.39 -11.73 21.29
N ALA A 228 7.45 -12.51 22.38
CA ALA A 228 8.71 -12.88 23.03
C ALA A 228 9.47 -14.01 22.31
N SER A 229 8.77 -14.83 21.51
CA SER A 229 9.35 -15.95 20.77
C SER A 229 8.84 -15.95 19.33
N PHE A 230 9.64 -16.47 18.40
CA PHE A 230 9.22 -16.58 17.01
C PHE A 230 7.99 -17.46 16.85
N MET A 231 7.94 -18.59 17.57
CA MET A 231 6.85 -19.57 17.48
C MET A 231 5.49 -19.02 17.93
N ASP A 232 5.50 -18.11 18.90
CA ASP A 232 4.28 -17.50 19.44
C ASP A 232 3.89 -16.24 18.66
N SER A 233 4.71 -15.81 17.70
CA SER A 233 4.48 -14.58 16.96
C SER A 233 3.31 -14.65 15.99
N SER A 234 2.68 -13.49 15.76
CA SER A 234 1.65 -13.30 14.73
C SER A 234 2.15 -13.66 13.31
N ALA A 235 3.46 -13.51 13.06
CA ALA A 235 4.10 -13.77 11.78
C ALA A 235 4.36 -15.26 11.52
N PHE A 236 4.49 -16.08 12.57
CA PHE A 236 4.89 -17.49 12.46
C PHE A 236 4.00 -18.29 11.51
N ASN A 237 2.69 -18.21 11.70
CA ASN A 237 1.74 -18.98 10.90
C ASN A 237 1.78 -18.55 9.44
N SER A 238 1.92 -17.25 9.17
CA SER A 238 2.01 -16.72 7.80
C SER A 238 3.30 -17.11 7.12
N ILE A 239 4.44 -17.02 7.81
CA ILE A 239 5.74 -17.45 7.27
C ILE A 239 5.74 -18.98 7.03
N SER A 240 5.20 -19.76 7.97
CA SER A 240 5.05 -21.21 7.84
C SER A 240 4.19 -21.59 6.63
N SER A 241 3.00 -21.00 6.51
CA SER A 241 2.08 -21.23 5.39
C SER A 241 2.74 -20.87 4.07
N TYR A 242 3.39 -19.71 4.01
CA TYR A 242 4.14 -19.25 2.87
C TYR A 242 5.18 -20.29 2.40
N TYR A 243 6.12 -20.71 3.25
CA TYR A 243 7.16 -21.66 2.84
C TYR A 243 6.60 -23.03 2.44
N ASN A 244 5.59 -23.52 3.15
CA ASN A 244 4.94 -24.79 2.81
C ASN A 244 4.18 -24.72 1.47
N SER A 245 3.69 -23.55 1.11
CA SER A 245 2.96 -23.34 -0.14
C SER A 245 3.89 -23.13 -1.33
N CYS A 246 5.08 -22.56 -1.11
CA CYS A 246 5.96 -22.12 -2.20
C CYS A 246 7.05 -23.11 -2.60
N ALA A 247 7.31 -24.14 -1.78
CA ALA A 247 8.50 -24.99 -1.88
C ALA A 247 8.78 -25.55 -3.29
N ASP A 248 7.77 -25.76 -4.13
CA ASP A 248 7.89 -26.32 -5.49
C ASP A 248 7.29 -25.41 -6.59
N CYS A 249 7.04 -24.13 -6.30
CA CYS A 249 6.45 -23.18 -7.26
C CYS A 249 6.99 -21.75 -7.18
N TYR A 250 8.18 -21.57 -6.62
CA TYR A 250 8.86 -20.27 -6.55
C TYR A 250 9.00 -19.57 -7.90
N SER A 251 9.19 -20.31 -8.99
CA SER A 251 9.34 -19.68 -10.30
C SER A 251 8.08 -18.96 -10.80
N TYR A 252 6.90 -19.45 -10.42
CA TYR A 252 5.63 -18.79 -10.72
C TYR A 252 5.45 -17.53 -9.87
N ILE A 253 5.80 -17.62 -8.59
CA ILE A 253 5.72 -16.49 -7.65
C ILE A 253 6.64 -15.37 -8.11
N LEU A 254 7.88 -15.69 -8.46
CA LEU A 254 8.84 -14.71 -8.97
C LEU A 254 8.38 -14.09 -10.29
N GLY A 255 7.77 -14.87 -11.18
CA GLY A 255 7.14 -14.39 -12.41
C GLY A 255 6.07 -13.32 -12.14
N LYS A 256 5.10 -13.66 -11.28
CA LYS A 256 4.00 -12.76 -10.89
C LYS A 256 4.48 -11.52 -10.14
N LEU A 257 5.43 -11.68 -9.20
CA LEU A 257 6.04 -10.55 -8.50
C LEU A 257 6.82 -9.65 -9.45
N GLY A 258 7.59 -10.22 -10.39
CA GLY A 258 8.32 -9.43 -11.36
C GLY A 258 7.40 -8.70 -12.33
N PHE A 259 6.25 -9.28 -12.70
CA PHE A 259 5.21 -8.56 -13.45
C PHE A 259 4.61 -7.41 -12.64
N ALA A 260 4.21 -7.67 -11.39
CA ALA A 260 3.69 -6.64 -10.49
C ALA A 260 4.71 -5.50 -10.26
N LEU A 261 5.99 -5.82 -10.14
CA LEU A 261 7.04 -4.81 -9.99
C LEU A 261 7.41 -4.09 -11.29
N GLY A 262 6.76 -4.41 -12.42
CA GLY A 262 7.09 -3.87 -13.74
C GLY A 262 8.47 -4.28 -14.26
N LEU A 263 9.04 -5.36 -13.70
CA LEU A 263 10.32 -5.94 -14.11
C LEU A 263 10.18 -6.84 -15.34
N ASN A 264 9.00 -7.43 -15.51
CA ASN A 264 8.66 -8.30 -16.64
C ASN A 264 7.49 -7.72 -17.44
N LYS A 265 7.43 -8.08 -18.74
CA LYS A 265 6.31 -7.69 -19.61
C LYS A 265 5.06 -8.52 -19.39
N ASP A 266 5.21 -9.72 -18.84
CA ASP A 266 4.17 -10.70 -18.57
C ASP A 266 4.49 -11.42 -17.25
N ASP A 267 3.56 -12.24 -16.77
CA ASP A 267 3.69 -13.02 -15.54
C ASP A 267 4.28 -14.42 -15.76
N SER A 268 5.12 -14.58 -16.80
CA SER A 268 5.78 -15.84 -17.10
C SER A 268 6.72 -16.32 -15.99
N ARG A 269 6.93 -17.64 -15.92
CA ARG A 269 7.79 -18.27 -14.91
C ARG A 269 9.24 -17.78 -15.02
N ILE A 270 9.86 -17.50 -13.88
CA ILE A 270 11.26 -17.08 -13.79
C ILE A 270 11.98 -17.97 -12.79
N ALA A 271 13.05 -18.63 -13.22
CA ALA A 271 13.88 -19.42 -12.31
C ALA A 271 14.51 -18.52 -11.22
N LEU A 272 14.59 -19.04 -9.99
CA LEU A 272 15.28 -18.36 -8.91
C LEU A 272 16.77 -18.15 -9.27
N PRO A 273 17.34 -16.95 -8.98
CA PRO A 273 18.77 -16.70 -9.16
C PRO A 273 19.59 -17.43 -8.10
N ASP A 274 20.92 -17.50 -8.28
CA ASP A 274 21.80 -18.01 -7.22
C ASP A 274 21.68 -17.13 -5.96
N TYR A 275 21.65 -15.81 -6.15
CA TYR A 275 21.35 -14.83 -5.11
C TYR A 275 21.04 -13.47 -5.76
N ASP A 276 20.01 -12.77 -5.31
CA ASP A 276 19.71 -11.38 -5.68
C ASP A 276 18.97 -10.62 -4.58
N GLU A 277 19.02 -9.29 -4.62
CA GLU A 277 18.39 -8.38 -3.65
C GLU A 277 17.69 -7.22 -4.34
N VAL A 278 16.44 -6.97 -3.95
CA VAL A 278 15.65 -5.87 -4.50
C VAL A 278 15.00 -5.10 -3.35
N LEU A 279 15.22 -3.78 -3.31
CA LEU A 279 14.48 -2.91 -2.39
C LEU A 279 13.19 -2.44 -3.07
N ILE A 280 12.05 -2.75 -2.48
CA ILE A 280 10.73 -2.35 -2.97
C ILE A 280 10.03 -1.45 -1.95
N SER A 281 9.15 -0.59 -2.43
CA SER A 281 8.24 0.19 -1.61
C SER A 281 6.83 -0.35 -1.82
N GLY A 282 6.18 -0.82 -0.76
CA GLY A 282 4.81 -1.32 -0.81
C GLY A 282 3.77 -0.25 -0.45
N PRO A 283 2.52 -0.67 -0.15
CA PRO A 283 1.51 0.22 0.41
C PRO A 283 2.04 0.99 1.62
N GLU A 284 1.44 2.15 1.92
CA GLU A 284 1.86 3.02 3.03
C GLU A 284 3.33 3.52 2.93
N ASP A 285 3.94 3.46 1.74
CA ASP A 285 5.36 3.75 1.46
C ASP A 285 6.34 2.90 2.30
N ALA A 286 5.91 1.72 2.74
CA ALA A 286 6.75 0.83 3.53
C ALA A 286 7.91 0.28 2.67
N GLU A 287 9.15 0.47 3.12
CA GLU A 287 10.32 -0.11 2.48
C GLU A 287 10.48 -1.58 2.87
N ILE A 288 10.62 -2.44 1.87
CA ILE A 288 10.78 -3.88 2.04
C ILE A 288 12.00 -4.30 1.24
N LEU A 289 12.95 -4.97 1.90
CA LEU A 289 14.08 -5.57 1.22
C LEU A 289 13.73 -7.01 0.89
N MET A 290 13.66 -7.33 -0.40
CA MET A 290 13.38 -8.67 -0.90
C MET A 290 14.70 -9.37 -1.26
N THR A 291 14.95 -10.57 -0.74
CA THR A 291 16.07 -11.43 -1.14
C THR A 291 15.54 -12.62 -1.91
N LEU A 292 16.26 -13.04 -2.95
CA LEU A 292 15.90 -14.15 -3.84
C LEU A 292 17.09 -15.11 -3.93
N SER A 293 16.91 -16.40 -3.69
CA SER A 293 17.95 -17.41 -3.95
C SER A 293 17.36 -18.79 -4.21
N LYS A 294 18.10 -19.65 -4.92
CA LYS A 294 17.75 -21.07 -5.08
C LYS A 294 17.73 -21.85 -3.76
N THR A 295 18.44 -21.37 -2.73
CA THR A 295 18.60 -22.09 -1.46
C THR A 295 17.60 -21.67 -0.39
N SER A 296 17.22 -20.40 -0.34
CA SER A 296 16.29 -19.86 0.66
C SER A 296 14.96 -19.38 0.09
N GLY A 297 14.81 -19.33 -1.24
CA GLY A 297 13.58 -18.93 -1.91
C GLY A 297 13.44 -17.41 -1.96
N ILE A 298 12.26 -16.90 -1.63
CA ILE A 298 11.95 -15.46 -1.63
C ILE A 298 11.78 -15.00 -0.18
N ASN A 299 12.52 -14.01 0.28
CA ASN A 299 12.37 -13.53 1.66
C ASN A 299 12.12 -12.04 1.67
N PHE A 300 11.19 -11.60 2.52
CA PHE A 300 10.85 -10.19 2.69
C PHE A 300 11.33 -9.73 4.06
N HIS A 301 12.22 -8.75 4.06
CA HIS A 301 12.80 -8.17 5.26
C HIS A 301 12.23 -6.77 5.43
N PHE A 302 11.83 -6.45 6.64
CA PHE A 302 11.20 -5.19 7.00
C PHE A 302 12.12 -4.43 7.98
N PRO A 303 12.06 -3.08 7.98
CA PRO A 303 12.75 -2.27 8.97
C PRO A 303 12.37 -2.72 10.40
N THR A 304 13.36 -2.92 11.27
CA THR A 304 13.21 -3.37 12.67
C THR A 304 12.77 -2.22 13.56
N MET A 305 11.61 -1.64 13.22
CA MET A 305 10.98 -0.57 13.96
C MET A 305 9.55 -0.95 14.30
N GLN A 306 9.11 -0.59 15.50
CA GLN A 306 7.81 -1.00 16.03
C GLN A 306 6.64 -0.70 15.08
N LYS A 307 6.70 0.43 14.37
CA LYS A 307 5.67 0.82 13.39
C LYS A 307 5.53 -0.14 12.20
N SER A 308 6.59 -0.86 11.85
CA SER A 308 6.60 -1.80 10.72
C SER A 308 6.08 -3.19 11.10
N GLU A 309 5.86 -3.48 12.38
CA GLU A 309 5.43 -4.80 12.88
C GLU A 309 4.05 -5.17 12.32
N LYS A 310 3.05 -4.28 12.47
CA LYS A 310 1.69 -4.52 11.97
C LYS A 310 1.65 -4.63 10.44
N TYR A 311 2.41 -3.78 9.75
CA TYR A 311 2.54 -3.84 8.30
C TYR A 311 3.14 -5.17 7.84
N ARG A 312 4.26 -5.58 8.44
CA ARG A 312 4.93 -6.87 8.20
C ARG A 312 3.94 -8.01 8.34
N ASP A 313 3.21 -8.07 9.45
CA ASP A 313 2.29 -9.17 9.72
C ASP A 313 1.14 -9.24 8.71
N ASN A 314 0.56 -8.09 8.36
CA ASN A 314 -0.49 -8.02 7.35
C ASN A 314 0.06 -8.39 5.96
N PHE A 315 1.25 -7.92 5.61
CA PHE A 315 1.93 -8.30 4.37
C PHE A 315 2.12 -9.81 4.29
N LEU A 316 2.69 -10.42 5.32
CA LEU A 316 2.97 -11.86 5.34
C LEU A 316 1.68 -12.67 5.24
N LYS A 317 0.58 -12.23 5.90
CA LYS A 317 -0.74 -12.86 5.77
C LYS A 317 -1.25 -12.80 4.34
N VAL A 318 -1.29 -11.62 3.75
CA VAL A 318 -1.78 -11.43 2.36
C VAL A 318 -0.91 -12.20 1.37
N PHE A 319 0.41 -12.18 1.55
CA PHE A 319 1.35 -12.89 0.70
C PHE A 319 1.20 -14.42 0.83
N ALA A 320 1.01 -14.94 2.05
CA ALA A 320 0.74 -16.36 2.27
C ALA A 320 -0.56 -16.80 1.58
N THR A 321 -1.64 -16.01 1.70
CA THR A 321 -2.90 -16.29 0.97
C THR A 321 -2.71 -16.27 -0.54
N PHE A 322 -1.92 -15.33 -1.07
CA PHE A 322 -1.56 -15.29 -2.49
C PHE A 322 -0.82 -16.57 -2.91
N ALA A 323 0.21 -16.98 -2.15
CA ALA A 323 0.98 -18.18 -2.41
C ALA A 323 0.13 -19.46 -2.38
N GLU A 324 -0.74 -19.61 -1.38
CA GLU A 324 -1.68 -20.74 -1.27
C GLU A 324 -2.64 -20.80 -2.45
N SER A 325 -3.16 -19.65 -2.89
CA SER A 325 -4.08 -19.55 -4.02
C SER A 325 -3.40 -19.93 -5.33
N LEU A 326 -2.16 -19.44 -5.53
CA LEU A 326 -1.36 -19.78 -6.70
C LEU A 326 -0.99 -21.26 -6.74
N LYS A 327 -0.62 -21.85 -5.59
CA LYS A 327 -0.35 -23.29 -5.51
C LYS A 327 -1.57 -24.11 -5.93
N LYS A 328 -2.75 -23.77 -5.41
CA LYS A 328 -4.00 -24.45 -5.80
C LYS A 328 -4.26 -24.32 -7.30
N GLU A 329 -4.01 -23.16 -7.89
CA GLU A 329 -4.15 -22.95 -9.34
C GLU A 329 -3.20 -23.86 -10.13
N ILE A 330 -1.92 -23.95 -9.74
CA ILE A 330 -0.92 -24.82 -10.36
C ILE A 330 -1.36 -26.30 -10.27
N GLU A 331 -1.85 -26.73 -9.11
CA GLU A 331 -2.32 -28.11 -8.88
C GLU A 331 -3.57 -28.44 -9.70
N ILE A 332 -4.57 -27.54 -9.72
CA ILE A 332 -5.82 -27.72 -10.48
C ILE A 332 -5.54 -27.80 -11.98
N ASN A 333 -4.63 -26.97 -12.48
CA ASN A 333 -4.30 -26.93 -13.90
C ASN A 333 -3.18 -27.91 -14.30
N ASN A 334 -2.63 -28.65 -13.34
CA ASN A 334 -1.53 -29.59 -13.53
C ASN A 334 -0.33 -28.95 -14.26
N PHE A 335 0.03 -27.73 -13.86
CA PHE A 335 1.21 -27.05 -14.40
C PHE A 335 2.50 -27.66 -13.86
N ASP A 336 3.57 -27.57 -14.66
CA ASP A 336 4.89 -28.09 -14.27
C ASP A 336 5.40 -27.39 -13.00
N LYS A 337 5.84 -28.18 -12.02
CA LYS A 337 6.46 -27.67 -10.79
C LYS A 337 7.90 -27.25 -11.03
N ASP A 338 8.53 -26.64 -10.03
CA ASP A 338 9.95 -26.37 -10.05
C ASP A 338 10.74 -27.69 -9.93
N PRO A 339 11.87 -27.83 -10.67
CA PRO A 339 12.61 -29.09 -10.70
C PRO A 339 13.25 -29.43 -9.36
N GLU A 340 13.57 -28.41 -8.56
CA GLU A 340 14.14 -28.53 -7.23
C GLU A 340 13.22 -27.87 -6.22
N SER A 341 12.90 -28.58 -5.14
CA SER A 341 12.12 -28.00 -4.05
C SER A 341 13.03 -27.24 -3.10
N VAL A 342 12.64 -26.01 -2.78
CA VAL A 342 13.36 -25.17 -1.83
C VAL A 342 12.84 -25.46 -0.43
N HIS A 343 13.71 -25.98 0.43
CA HIS A 343 13.44 -26.21 1.84
C HIS A 343 14.33 -25.29 2.69
N PRO A 344 13.79 -24.19 3.23
CA PRO A 344 14.57 -23.21 4.00
C PRO A 344 15.03 -23.84 5.32
N THR A 345 16.19 -24.48 5.34
CA THR A 345 16.73 -25.12 6.54
C THR A 345 16.90 -24.15 7.71
N TRP A 346 17.12 -22.87 7.42
CA TRP A 346 17.19 -21.84 8.44
C TRP A 346 15.87 -21.72 9.21
N PHE A 347 14.73 -21.94 8.55
CA PHE A 347 13.40 -21.82 9.16
C PHE A 347 13.21 -22.88 10.24
N GLU A 348 13.60 -24.12 9.95
CA GLU A 348 13.62 -25.20 10.93
C GLU A 348 14.63 -24.95 12.06
N GLN A 349 15.77 -24.32 11.78
CA GLN A 349 16.74 -23.96 12.82
C GLN A 349 16.19 -22.91 13.79
N VAL A 350 15.54 -21.86 13.27
CA VAL A 350 14.91 -20.82 14.10
C VAL A 350 13.75 -21.39 14.90
N LYS A 351 12.91 -22.23 14.28
CA LYS A 351 11.80 -22.93 14.94
C LYS A 351 12.24 -23.71 16.19
N ASN A 352 13.45 -24.27 16.15
CA ASN A 352 14.03 -25.06 17.22
C ASN A 352 14.93 -24.25 18.17
N ASN A 353 15.07 -22.94 17.95
CA ASN A 353 15.89 -22.06 18.79
C ASN A 353 14.99 -21.11 19.61
N PRO A 354 14.71 -21.43 20.89
CA PRO A 354 13.86 -20.60 21.74
C PRO A 354 14.50 -19.24 22.08
N ASP A 355 15.82 -19.11 21.91
CA ASP A 355 16.58 -17.89 22.22
C ASP A 355 16.73 -16.96 21.00
N ALA A 356 16.09 -17.29 19.87
CA ALA A 356 16.12 -16.42 18.68
C ALA A 356 15.35 -15.12 18.95
N ASP A 357 16.07 -14.01 19.04
CA ASP A 357 15.52 -12.67 19.25
C ASP A 357 15.17 -11.97 17.93
N GLN A 358 15.72 -12.44 16.81
CA GLN A 358 15.43 -11.96 15.46
C GLN A 358 15.80 -12.97 14.37
N ILE A 359 15.13 -12.87 13.23
CA ILE A 359 15.50 -13.49 11.96
C ILE A 359 16.08 -12.39 11.08
N SER A 360 17.34 -12.05 11.36
CA SER A 360 18.02 -10.94 10.68
C SER A 360 18.38 -11.29 9.25
N PHE A 361 18.42 -10.26 8.40
CA PHE A 361 18.92 -10.35 7.05
C PHE A 361 20.35 -10.93 6.98
N ILE A 362 21.22 -10.49 7.87
CA ILE A 362 22.63 -10.91 7.92
C ILE A 362 22.74 -12.41 8.21
N SER A 363 21.94 -12.92 9.15
CA SER A 363 21.92 -14.34 9.50
C SER A 363 21.53 -15.22 8.30
N LEU A 364 20.61 -14.74 7.47
CA LEU A 364 20.13 -15.45 6.29
C LEU A 364 21.15 -15.43 5.16
N ILE A 365 21.75 -14.27 4.84
CA ILE A 365 22.81 -14.19 3.83
C ILE A 365 23.99 -15.08 4.17
N LEU A 366 24.47 -15.04 5.42
CA LEU A 366 25.63 -15.84 5.81
C LEU A 366 25.36 -17.34 5.61
N SER A 367 24.11 -17.78 5.81
CA SER A 367 23.71 -19.16 5.53
C SER A 367 23.71 -19.52 4.04
N ASP A 368 23.30 -18.60 3.16
CA ASP A 368 23.25 -18.80 1.71
C ASP A 368 24.64 -18.69 1.06
N GLN A 369 25.47 -17.73 1.49
CA GLN A 369 26.83 -17.52 0.99
C GLN A 369 27.80 -18.65 1.39
N VAL A 370 27.68 -19.17 2.62
CA VAL A 370 28.50 -20.31 3.06
C VAL A 370 28.19 -21.56 2.24
N ARG A 371 26.93 -21.77 1.85
CA ARG A 371 26.53 -22.93 1.03
C ARG A 371 26.99 -22.83 -0.42
N THR A 372 26.94 -21.65 -1.01
CA THR A 372 27.43 -21.42 -2.38
C THR A 372 28.96 -21.54 -2.50
N MET A 373 29.71 -21.39 -1.41
CA MET A 373 31.17 -21.66 -1.40
C MET A 373 31.52 -23.15 -1.18
N LEU A 374 30.58 -23.97 -0.71
CA LEU A 374 30.80 -25.37 -0.36
C LEU A 374 30.33 -26.36 -1.43
N ASN A 375 29.51 -25.91 -2.38
CA ASN A 375 29.04 -26.66 -3.55
C ASN A 375 29.76 -26.17 -4.81
#